data_AF-A0A093FBH6-F1
#
_entry.id   AF-A0A093FBH6-F1
#
_cell.length_a   1.000
_cell.length_b   1.000
_cell.length_c   1.000
_cell.angle_alpha   90.00
_cell.angle_beta   90.00
_cell.angle_gamma   90.00
#
_symmetry.space_group_name_H-M   'P 1'
#
loop_
_entity.id
_entity.type
_entity.pdbx_description
1 polymer ?
#
loop_
_entity_poly.entity_id
_entity_poly.type
_entity_poly.pdbx_seq_one_letter_code
_entity_poly.pdbx_strand_id
1 'polypeptide(L)' 'IYKIREVANGLCLEVEGKMVTRTEGQIDDSLIGGNASAEGPEGDGTEATVITGVDIVINHHLQETSFTKESYK' A
#
# COMPACT_ATOMS: atom_id res chain seq x y z
N ILE A 1 1.07 5.85 -14.84
CA ILE A 1 1.94 4.88 -15.54
C ILE A 1 3.37 5.13 -15.06
N TYR A 2 4.08 4.10 -14.59
CA TYR A 2 5.44 4.24 -14.08
C TYR A 2 6.44 4.49 -15.21
N LYS A 3 7.56 5.14 -14.88
CA LYS A 3 8.69 5.28 -15.80
C LYS A 3 9.53 4.02 -15.75
N ILE A 4 9.69 3.37 -16.90
CA ILE A 4 10.40 2.08 -17.03
C ILE A 4 11.57 2.28 -18.00
N ARG A 5 12.72 1.68 -17.69
CA ARG A 5 13.91 1.69 -18.54
C ARG A 5 14.49 0.29 -18.67
N GLU A 6 14.93 -0.07 -19.87
CA GLU A 6 15.73 -1.27 -20.08
C GLU A 6 17.17 -1.03 -19.58
N VAL A 7 17.71 -2.01 -18.86
CA VAL A 7 19.09 -2.02 -18.37
C VAL A 7 19.73 -3.39 -18.64
N ALA A 8 21.04 -3.50 -18.41
CA ALA A 8 21.80 -4.73 -18.66
C ALA A 8 21.58 -5.29 -20.08
N ASN A 9 21.68 -4.43 -21.10
CA ASN A 9 21.47 -4.79 -22.51
C ASN A 9 20.09 -5.42 -22.81
N GLY A 10 19.04 -4.95 -22.14
CA GLY A 10 17.67 -5.43 -22.33
C GLY A 10 17.33 -6.67 -21.49
N LEU A 11 18.23 -7.14 -20.62
CA LEU A 11 17.98 -8.29 -19.76
C LEU A 11 17.08 -7.95 -18.56
N CYS A 12 17.06 -6.69 -18.12
CA CYS A 12 16.30 -6.27 -16.94
C CYS A 12 15.51 -4.98 -17.23
N LEU A 13 14.38 -4.83 -16.53
CA LEU A 13 13.60 -3.59 -16.50
C LEU A 13 13.75 -2.91 -15.15
N GLU A 14 14.20 -1.66 -15.17
CA GLU A 14 14.22 -0.80 -14.00
C GLU A 14 12.92 0.02 -13.95
N VAL A 15 12.23 0.01 -12.81
CA VAL A 15 10.98 0.74 -12.61
C VAL A 15 11.19 1.82 -11.55
N GLU A 16 10.98 3.08 -11.92
CA GLU A 16 11.12 4.22 -11.02
C GLU A 16 9.86 4.39 -10.16
N GLY A 17 10.00 4.16 -8.85
CA GLY A 17 8.94 4.37 -7.86
C GLY A 17 9.07 5.69 -7.10
N LYS A 18 7.97 6.17 -6.53
CA LYS A 18 7.89 7.41 -5.73
C LYS A 18 7.58 7.08 -4.26
N MET A 19 8.26 7.74 -3.32
CA MET A 19 7.87 7.71 -1.91
C MET A 19 6.54 8.42 -1.70
N VAL A 20 5.59 7.72 -1.10
CA VAL A 20 4.24 8.23 -0.81
C VAL A 20 3.83 7.87 0.61
N THR A 21 2.93 8.68 1.16
CA THR A 21 2.24 8.42 2.43
C THR A 21 0.75 8.34 2.13
N ARG A 22 0.07 7.33 2.68
CA ARG A 22 -1.36 7.08 2.52
C ARG A 22 -1.99 6.81 3.86
N THR A 23 -3.19 7.32 4.07
CA THR A 23 -4.02 6.96 5.21
C THR A 23 -4.99 5.89 4.75
N GLU A 24 -4.90 4.69 5.30
CA GLU A 24 -5.83 3.57 5.08
C GLU A 24 -6.69 3.37 6.34
N GLY A 25 -7.86 2.73 6.19
CA GLY A 25 -8.70 2.37 7.33
C GLY A 25 -9.62 3.48 7.86
N GLN A 26 -9.63 4.67 7.24
CA GLN A 26 -10.71 5.63 7.46
C GLN A 26 -11.96 5.12 6.71
N ILE A 27 -12.80 4.36 7.41
CA ILE A 27 -14.12 4.00 6.93
C ILE A 27 -15.02 5.18 7.23
N ASP A 28 -15.67 5.73 6.20
CA ASP A 28 -16.67 6.78 6.40
C ASP A 28 -17.84 6.17 7.19
N ASP A 29 -18.21 6.77 8.32
CA ASP A 29 -19.28 6.25 9.19
C ASP A 29 -20.61 6.10 8.45
N SER A 30 -20.84 6.89 7.39
CA SER A 30 -22.01 6.76 6.51
C SER A 30 -22.03 5.44 5.71
N LEU A 31 -20.88 4.78 5.51
CA LEU A 31 -20.78 3.47 4.86
C LEU A 31 -21.07 2.31 5.82
N ILE A 32 -21.03 2.55 7.13
CA ILE A 32 -21.36 1.56 8.18
C ILE A 32 -22.88 1.57 8.45
N GLY A 33 -23.54 2.72 8.24
CA GLY A 33 -24.95 2.97 8.51
C GLY A 33 -25.93 2.37 7.49
N GLY A 34 -26.07 1.04 7.47
CA GLY A 34 -27.10 0.34 6.69
C GLY A 34 -28.53 0.47 7.23
N ASN A 35 -28.75 1.09 8.40
CA ASN A 35 -30.08 1.28 8.98
C ASN A 35 -30.11 2.46 10.00
N ALA A 36 -30.82 3.54 9.68
CA ALA A 36 -30.92 4.75 10.49
C ALA A 36 -31.48 4.55 11.91
N SER A 37 -32.14 3.41 12.21
CA SER A 37 -32.68 3.10 13.54
C SER A 37 -31.70 2.38 14.49
N ALA A 38 -30.50 2.02 14.04
CA ALA A 38 -29.51 1.28 14.85
C ALA A 38 -28.37 2.15 15.40
N GLU A 39 -28.44 3.47 15.19
CA GLU A 39 -27.39 4.42 15.60
C GLU A 39 -27.42 4.61 17.13
N GLY A 40 -26.64 3.79 17.84
CA GLY A 40 -26.19 4.07 19.21
C GLY A 40 -25.15 5.19 19.23
N PRO A 41 -24.67 5.62 20.42
CA PRO A 41 -23.70 6.72 20.52
C PRO A 41 -22.52 6.47 19.59
N GLU A 42 -22.18 7.49 18.80
CA GLU A 42 -21.11 7.51 17.80
C GLU A 42 -19.88 6.80 18.37
N GLY A 43 -19.61 5.59 17.86
CA GLY A 43 -18.45 4.81 18.27
C GLY A 43 -17.20 5.55 17.81
N ASP A 44 -16.21 5.70 18.69
CA ASP A 44 -14.91 6.26 18.37
C ASP A 44 -14.42 5.66 17.04
N GLY A 45 -14.33 6.50 16.01
CA GLY A 45 -14.08 6.09 14.63
C GLY A 45 -12.85 5.19 14.54
N THR A 46 -12.88 4.22 13.63
CA THR A 46 -11.78 3.24 13.49
C THR A 46 -10.45 3.97 13.31
N GLU A 47 -9.41 3.55 14.05
CA GLU A 47 -8.08 4.17 13.99
C GLU A 47 -7.53 4.10 12.56
N ALA A 48 -7.36 5.27 11.94
CA ALA A 48 -6.78 5.36 10.62
C ALA A 48 -5.29 4.98 10.67
N THR A 49 -4.86 4.06 9.80
CA THR A 49 -3.47 3.62 9.71
C THR A 49 -2.76 4.40 8.63
N VAL A 50 -1.67 5.09 8.99
CA VAL A 50 -0.83 5.81 8.02
C VAL A 50 0.29 4.90 7.53
N ILE A 51 0.31 4.59 6.23
CA ILE A 51 1.32 3.77 5.57
C ILE A 51 2.21 4.66 4.71
N THR A 52 3.52 4.57 4.90
CA THR A 52 4.52 5.27 4.08
C THR A 52 5.43 4.25 3.39
N GLY A 53 5.70 4.45 2.10
CA GLY A 53 6.54 3.53 1.32
C GLY A 53 6.59 3.91 -0.15
N VAL A 54 7.27 3.07 -0.94
CA VAL A 54 7.33 3.26 -2.39
C VAL A 54 5.98 2.89 -3.00
N ASP A 55 5.42 3.77 -3.82
CA ASP A 55 4.09 3.61 -4.42
C ASP A 55 3.90 2.29 -5.17
N ILE A 56 4.90 1.83 -5.93
CA ILE A 56 4.84 0.56 -6.64
C ILE A 56 4.74 -0.63 -5.68
N VAL A 57 5.42 -0.57 -4.53
CA VAL A 57 5.39 -1.60 -3.49
C VAL A 57 4.01 -1.65 -2.84
N ILE A 58 3.49 -0.48 -2.45
CA ILE A 58 2.18 -0.37 -1.80
C ILE A 58 1.05 -0.78 -2.76
N ASN A 59 1.07 -0.27 -4.00
CA ASN A 59 0.00 -0.51 -4.99
C ASN A 59 -0.09 -1.96 -5.47
N HIS A 60 1.04 -2.68 -5.53
CA HIS A 60 1.08 -4.05 -6.04
C HIS A 60 1.33 -5.07 -4.93
N HIS A 61 1.25 -4.64 -3.67
CA HIS A 61 1.44 -5.48 -2.48
C HIS A 61 2.74 -6.29 -2.52
N LEU A 62 3.83 -5.67 -2.97
CA LEU A 62 5.13 -6.34 -3.02
C LEU A 62 5.63 -6.58 -1.58
N GLN A 63 6.25 -7.74 -1.36
CA GLN A 63 6.78 -8.15 -0.06
C GLN A 63 8.30 -8.22 -0.11
N GLU A 64 8.96 -7.55 0.83
CA GLU A 64 10.39 -7.68 1.02
C GLU A 64 10.71 -9.07 1.60
N THR A 65 11.69 -9.74 0.99
CA THR A 65 12.13 -11.07 1.40
C THR A 65 13.63 -11.05 1.67
N SER A 66 14.08 -11.74 2.71
CA SER A 66 15.50 -11.83 3.07
C SER A 66 16.19 -13.02 2.40
N PHE A 67 17.47 -12.84 2.07
CA PHE A 67 18.33 -13.89 1.51
C PHE A 67 19.75 -13.75 2.07
N THR A 68 20.50 -14.85 2.11
CA THR A 68 21.94 -14.82 2.38
C THR A 68 22.73 -14.88 1.07
N LYS A 69 24.00 -14.49 1.10
CA LYS A 69 24.89 -14.61 -0.07
C LYS A 69 25.00 -16.05 -0.57
N GLU A 70 24.90 -17.03 0.32
CA GLU A 70 24.96 -18.45 -0.02
C GLU A 70 23.66 -18.93 -0.68
N SER A 71 22.49 -18.47 -0.23
CA SER A 71 21.20 -18.85 -0.82
C SER A 71 20.90 -18.15 -2.15
N TYR A 72 21.60 -17.06 -2.46
CA TYR A 72 21.41 -16.27 -3.69
C TYR A 72 22.22 -16.80 -4.90
N LYS A 73 23.09 -17.80 -4.69
CA LYS A 73 23.92 -18.37 -5.75
C LYS A 73 23.13 -19.16 -6.78
#